data_AF-U6R991-F1
#
_entry.id   AF-U6R991-F1
#
_cell.length_a   1.000
_cell.length_b   1.000
_cell.length_c   1.000
_cell.angle_alpha   90.00
_cell.angle_beta   90.00
_cell.angle_gamma   90.00
#
_symmetry.space_group_name_H-M   'P 1'
#
loop_
_entity.id
_entity.type
_entity.pdbx_description
1 polymer ?
#
loop_
_entity_poly.entity_id
_entity_poly.type
_entity_poly.pdbx_seq_one_letter_code
_entity_poly.pdbx_strand_id
1 'polypeptide(L)'
;MTQINIKRVYETPSSNDGYRVLVDRLWPRGMKREYLKYDYWAKELTPSNDLRKWFHADVEKRWGAFADMYQKELERSLLLKRSLIG
;
A
#
# COMPACT_ATOMS: atom_id res chain seq x y z
N MET A 1 -12.44 -18.11 2.69
CA MET A 1 -12.06 -16.69 2.89
C MET A 1 -10.56 -16.59 2.74
N THR A 2 -10.07 -15.55 2.06
CA THR A 2 -8.62 -15.30 1.93
C THR A 2 -8.09 -14.71 3.23
N GLN A 3 -7.05 -15.30 3.81
CA GLN A 3 -6.38 -14.75 5.00
C GLN A 3 -5.39 -13.66 4.56
N ILE A 4 -5.50 -12.47 5.15
CA ILE A 4 -4.60 -11.35 4.89
C ILE A 4 -3.78 -11.11 6.16
N ASN A 5 -2.46 -11.20 6.04
CA ASN A 5 -1.53 -10.93 7.12
C ASN A 5 -0.72 -9.67 6.79
N ILE A 6 -0.45 -8.85 7.81
CA ILE A 6 0.37 -7.64 7.68
C ILE A 6 1.78 -7.98 8.18
N LYS A 7 2.79 -7.61 7.38
CA LYS A 7 4.20 -7.81 7.71
C LYS A 7 4.99 -6.58 7.29
N ARG A 8 5.86 -6.06 8.17
CA ARG A 8 6.72 -4.94 7.81
C ARG A 8 7.79 -5.40 6.84
N VAL A 9 8.17 -4.52 5.91
CA VAL A 9 9.24 -4.77 4.92
C VAL A 9 10.59 -5.12 5.55
N TYR A 10 10.83 -4.68 6.79
CA TYR A 10 12.07 -4.94 7.53
C TYR A 10 12.07 -6.28 8.30
N GLU A 11 10.95 -6.99 8.34
CA GLU A 11 10.89 -8.31 8.96
C GLU A 11 11.45 -9.38 8.02
N THR A 12 12.13 -10.37 8.59
CA THR A 12 12.73 -11.47 7.84
C THR A 12 11.66 -12.23 7.04
N PRO A 13 11.84 -12.38 5.71
CA PRO A 13 10.98 -13.24 4.88
C PRO A 13 10.85 -14.64 5.46
N SER A 14 9.64 -15.19 5.46
CA SER A 14 9.36 -16.57 5.84
C SER A 14 8.79 -17.34 4.65
N SER A 15 9.11 -18.63 4.56
CA SER A 15 8.48 -19.54 3.59
C SER A 15 6.96 -19.61 3.74
N ASN A 16 6.44 -19.28 4.92
CA ASN A 16 5.01 -19.30 5.22
C ASN A 16 4.32 -17.96 4.92
N ASP A 17 5.04 -16.97 4.38
CA ASP A 17 4.44 -15.67 4.01
C ASP A 17 3.49 -15.79 2.81
N GLY A 18 3.54 -16.89 2.05
CA GLY A 18 2.70 -17.11 0.89
C GLY A 18 2.93 -16.05 -0.21
N TYR A 19 1.85 -15.58 -0.82
CA TYR A 19 1.90 -14.54 -1.86
C TYR A 19 2.06 -13.15 -1.24
N ARG A 20 3.11 -12.43 -1.62
CA ARG A 20 3.52 -11.17 -1.00
C ARG A 20 3.22 -9.98 -1.90
N VAL A 21 2.34 -9.11 -1.41
CA VAL A 21 2.01 -7.84 -2.08
C VAL A 21 2.69 -6.68 -1.35
N LEU A 22 3.57 -5.96 -2.05
CA LEU A 22 4.12 -4.70 -1.58
C LEU A 22 3.14 -3.56 -1.87
N VAL A 23 2.63 -2.93 -0.81
CA VAL A 23 1.72 -1.77 -0.90
C VAL A 23 2.43 -0.54 -0.36
N ASP A 24 3.38 -0.01 -1.14
CA ASP A 24 4.02 1.27 -0.87
C ASP A 24 4.27 2.00 -2.20
N ARG A 25 4.21 3.32 -2.20
CA ARG A 25 4.51 4.10 -3.40
C ARG A 25 5.99 4.25 -3.61
N LEU A 26 6.74 4.27 -2.52
CA LEU A 26 8.18 4.46 -2.50
C LEU A 26 8.87 3.15 -2.12
N TRP A 27 10.07 2.97 -2.62
CA TRP A 27 10.89 1.86 -2.17
C TRP A 27 11.32 2.09 -0.70
N PRO A 28 11.27 1.09 0.18
CA PRO A 28 11.68 1.24 1.57
C PRO A 28 13.12 1.73 1.70
N ARG A 29 13.37 2.68 2.60
CA ARG A 29 14.71 3.23 2.83
C ARG A 29 15.63 2.16 3.42
N GLY A 30 16.88 2.14 2.98
CA GLY A 30 17.89 1.20 3.47
C GLY A 30 17.69 -0.26 3.02
N MET A 31 16.68 -0.55 2.20
CA MET A 31 16.41 -1.90 1.71
C MET A 31 17.02 -2.10 0.33
N LYS A 32 17.81 -3.15 0.12
CA LYS A 32 18.23 -3.54 -1.22
C LYS A 32 17.10 -4.30 -1.92
N ARG A 33 17.00 -4.13 -3.26
CA ARG A 33 15.98 -4.81 -4.09
C ARG A 33 15.99 -6.32 -3.94
N GLU A 34 17.17 -6.92 -3.78
CA GLU A 34 17.38 -8.36 -3.64
C GLU A 34 16.85 -8.96 -2.31
N TYR A 35 16.76 -8.14 -1.25
CA TYR A 35 16.38 -8.59 0.09
C TYR A 35 14.87 -8.55 0.33
N LEU A 36 14.14 -7.64 -0.33
CA LEU A 36 12.69 -7.59 -0.22
C LEU A 36 12.08 -8.54 -1.25
N LYS A 37 11.60 -9.70 -0.79
CA LYS A 37 10.82 -10.59 -1.64
C LYS A 37 9.38 -10.06 -1.73
N TYR A 38 8.88 -9.88 -2.94
CA TYR A 38 7.49 -9.55 -3.23
C TYR A 38 7.12 -10.17 -4.57
N ASP A 39 5.87 -10.59 -4.70
CA ASP A 39 5.33 -11.16 -5.94
C ASP A 39 4.63 -10.09 -6.77
N TYR A 40 4.04 -9.09 -6.10
CA TYR A 40 3.39 -7.96 -6.75
C TYR A 40 3.66 -6.65 -6.02
N TRP A 41 3.94 -5.58 -6.77
CA TRP A 41 4.09 -4.23 -6.23
C TRP A 41 2.87 -3.38 -6.61
N ALA A 42 1.89 -3.36 -5.70
CA ALA A 42 0.59 -2.73 -5.88
C ALA A 42 0.61 -1.21 -5.65
N LYS A 43 1.38 -0.47 -6.45
CA LYS A 43 1.50 0.99 -6.34
C LYS A 43 0.16 1.71 -6.48
N GLU A 44 -0.76 1.16 -7.25
CA GLU A 44 -2.10 1.70 -7.48
C GLU A 44 -3.01 1.62 -6.26
N LEU A 45 -2.68 0.75 -5.29
CA LEU A 45 -3.39 0.66 -4.02
C LEU A 45 -2.81 1.63 -2.99
N THR A 46 -1.88 2.50 -3.34
CA THR A 46 -1.26 3.45 -2.39
C THR A 46 -1.94 4.81 -2.50
N PRO A 47 -1.94 5.64 -1.44
CA PRO A 47 -2.51 6.97 -1.50
C PRO A 47 -1.83 7.82 -2.58
N SER A 48 -2.54 8.82 -3.08
CA SER A 48 -1.97 9.81 -3.99
C SER A 48 -0.80 10.57 -3.35
N ASN A 49 0.08 11.14 -4.18
CA ASN A 49 1.20 11.93 -3.69
C ASN A 49 0.74 13.14 -2.85
N ASP A 50 -0.36 13.77 -3.24
CA ASP A 50 -0.89 14.95 -2.57
C ASP A 50 -1.52 14.58 -1.23
N LEU A 51 -2.32 13.50 -1.18
CA LEU A 51 -2.88 13.00 0.08
C LEU A 51 -1.77 12.57 1.05
N ARG A 52 -0.73 11.88 0.54
CA ARG A 52 0.44 11.49 1.32
C ARG A 52 1.18 12.71 1.90
N LYS A 53 1.44 13.74 1.10
CA LYS A 53 2.10 14.98 1.57
C LYS A 53 1.23 15.72 2.60
N TRP A 54 -0.07 15.82 2.35
CA TRP A 54 -1.03 16.45 3.25
C TRP A 54 -1.07 15.73 4.61
N PHE A 55 -1.11 14.40 4.63
CA PHE A 55 -1.09 13.65 5.87
C PHE A 55 0.23 13.81 6.64
N HIS A 56 1.38 13.75 5.96
CA HIS A 56 2.70 13.90 6.59
C HIS A 56 2.94 15.27 7.22
N ALA A 57 2.18 16.30 6.84
CA ALA A 57 2.32 17.63 7.44
C ALA A 57 1.76 17.73 8.87
N ASP A 58 0.83 16.85 9.28
CA ASP A 58 0.32 16.78 10.66
C ASP A 58 -0.29 15.39 10.92
N VAL A 59 0.58 14.39 11.12
CA VAL A 59 0.20 12.97 11.22
C VAL A 59 -0.74 12.71 12.40
N GLU A 60 -0.49 13.37 13.54
CA GLU A 60 -1.24 13.15 14.78
C GLU A 60 -2.70 13.60 14.66
N LYS A 61 -2.95 14.73 13.99
CA LYS A 61 -4.32 15.28 13.89
C LYS A 61 -5.09 14.81 12.66
N ARG A 62 -4.40 14.28 11.65
CA ARG A 62 -5.00 14.00 10.33
C ARG A 62 -5.33 12.54 10.07
N TRP A 63 -5.04 11.62 11.00
CA TRP A 63 -5.24 10.18 10.78
C TRP A 63 -6.67 9.81 10.35
N GLY A 64 -7.69 10.26 11.08
CA GLY A 64 -9.08 9.92 10.76
C GLY A 64 -9.48 10.37 9.35
N ALA A 65 -9.25 11.64 9.03
CA ALA A 65 -9.54 12.18 7.71
C ALA A 65 -8.69 11.54 6.60
N PHE A 66 -7.43 11.18 6.89
CA PHE A 66 -6.58 10.46 5.95
C PHE A 66 -7.18 9.09 5.58
N ALA A 67 -7.66 8.33 6.57
CA ALA A 67 -8.29 7.03 6.31
C ALA A 67 -9.52 7.17 5.40
N ASP A 68 -10.40 8.13 5.68
CA ASP A 68 -11.60 8.39 4.87
C ASP A 68 -11.28 8.80 3.44
N MET A 69 -10.30 9.70 3.26
CA MET A 69 -9.87 10.18 1.94
C MET A 69 -9.20 9.06 1.14
N TYR A 70 -8.35 8.26 1.79
CA TYR A 70 -7.66 7.16 1.15
C TYR A 70 -8.63 6.05 0.73
N GLN A 71 -9.64 5.74 1.54
CA GLN A 71 -10.69 4.79 1.16
C GLN A 71 -11.43 5.26 -0.11
N LYS A 72 -11.76 6.55 -0.22
CA LYS A 72 -12.37 7.12 -1.43
C LYS A 72 -11.45 7.03 -2.65
N GLU A 73 -10.14 7.20 -2.48
CA GLU A 73 -9.17 7.01 -3.57
C GLU A 73 -9.14 5.54 -4.03
N LEU A 74 -9.17 4.58 -3.11
CA LEU A 74 -9.21 3.16 -3.41
C LEU A 74 -10.47 2.77 -4.16
N GLU A 75 -11.64 3.21 -3.70
CA GLU A 75 -12.92 2.97 -4.36
C GLU A 75 -12.93 3.48 -5.80
N ARG A 76 -12.42 4.71 -6.01
CA ARG A 76 -12.30 5.30 -7.35
C ARG A 76 -11.36 4.49 -8.26
N SER A 77 -10.21 4.06 -7.74
CA SER A 77 -9.25 3.24 -8.48
C SER A 77 -9.84 1.89 -8.91
N LEU A 78 -10.56 1.23 -7.99
CA LEU A 78 -11.26 -0.03 -8.26
C LEU A 78 -12.40 0.15 -9.27
N LEU A 79 -13.17 1.23 -9.18
CA LEU A 79 -14.24 1.55 -10.12
C LEU A 79 -13.70 1.75 -11.55
N LEU A 80 -12.60 2.51 -11.68
CA LEU A 80 -11.92 2.73 -12.96
C LEU A 80 -11.41 1.42 -13.54
N LYS A 81 -10.78 0.56 -12.73
CA LYS A 81 -10.32 -0.75 -13.19
C LYS A 81 -11.49 -1.59 -13.69
N ARG A 82 -12.60 -1.68 -12.95
CA ARG A 82 -13.78 -2.45 -13.36
C ARG A 82 -14.40 -1.94 -14.66
N SER A 83 -14.42 -0.64 -14.89
CA SER A 83 -14.96 -0.04 -16.12
C SER A 83 -14.10 -0.28 -17.37
N LEU A 84 -12.82 -0.65 -17.21
CA LEU A 84 -11.89 -0.91 -18.32
C LEU A 84 -11.86 -2.38 -18.75
N ILE A 85 -12.54 -3.26 -18.00
CA ILE A 85 -12.65 -4.71 -18.30
C ILE A 85 -14.07 -5.08 -18.76
N GLY A 86 -14.89 -4.08 -19.09
CA GLY A 86 -16.25 -4.23 -19.61
C GLY A 86 -16.33 -3.92 -21.09
#